data_AF-A0AA48KAP6-F1
#
_entry.id   AF-A0AA48KAP6-F1
#
_cell.length_a   1.000
_cell.length_b   1.000
_cell.length_c   1.000
_cell.angle_alpha   90.00
_cell.angle_beta   90.00
_cell.angle_gamma   90.00
#
_symmetry.space_group_name_H-M   'P 1'
#
loop_
_entity.id
_entity.type
_entity.pdbx_description
1 polymer ?
#
loop_
_entity_poly.entity_id
_entity_poly.type
_entity_poly.pdbx_seq_one_letter_code
_entity_poly.pdbx_strand_id
1 'polypeptide(L)'
;MTLPPWFDPAQVILSVDVTAMLAKGVHPLQAVRDTLDACAPGSIVELRSTFEPAPLLEVFRGLGMEVWCEGGPGAFHTCIRKSG
;
A
#
# COMPACT_ATOMS: atom_id res chain seq x y z
N MET A 1 8.11 6.09 -13.72
CA MET A 1 7.52 5.99 -12.39
C MET A 1 8.38 6.81 -11.44
N THR A 2 7.78 7.77 -10.72
CA THR A 2 8.54 8.66 -9.82
C THR A 2 8.10 8.41 -8.38
N LEU A 3 8.88 7.59 -7.67
CA LEU A 3 8.65 7.23 -6.28
C LEU A 3 8.79 8.45 -5.35
N PRO A 4 8.09 8.46 -4.20
CA PRO A 4 8.16 9.55 -3.25
C PRO A 4 9.51 9.55 -2.52
N PRO A 5 9.98 10.70 -2.01
CA PRO A 5 11.30 10.81 -1.38
C PRO A 5 11.46 9.99 -0.09
N TRP A 6 10.36 9.59 0.55
CA TRP A 6 10.36 8.73 1.74
C TRP A 6 10.45 7.23 1.41
N PHE A 7 10.32 6.85 0.13
CA PHE A 7 10.37 5.45 -0.24
C PHE A 7 11.79 4.90 -0.15
N ASP A 8 11.96 3.82 0.62
CA ASP A 8 13.19 3.07 0.74
C ASP A 8 12.89 1.59 0.51
N PRO A 9 13.44 0.95 -0.55
CA PRO A 9 13.20 -0.46 -0.82
C PRO A 9 13.69 -1.38 0.31
N ALA A 10 14.64 -0.95 1.14
CA ALA A 10 15.09 -1.73 2.29
C ALA A 10 14.06 -1.76 3.44
N GLN A 11 13.07 -0.85 3.42
CA GLN A 11 11.98 -0.78 4.39
C GLN A 11 10.71 -1.49 3.91
N VAL A 12 10.71 -2.04 2.68
CA VAL A 12 9.57 -2.79 2.16
C VAL A 12 9.48 -4.14 2.85
N ILE A 13 8.41 -4.33 3.64
CA ILE A 13 8.17 -5.54 4.43
C ILE A 13 7.20 -6.51 3.74
N LEU A 14 6.39 -5.99 2.80
CA LEU A 14 5.37 -6.76 2.11
C LEU A 14 5.08 -6.13 0.75
N SER A 15 5.05 -6.95 -0.30
CA SER A 15 4.57 -6.56 -1.63
C SER A 15 3.44 -7.50 -2.05
N VAL A 16 2.26 -6.98 -2.34
CA VAL A 16 1.06 -7.79 -2.65
C VAL A 16 0.34 -7.33 -3.93
N ASP A 17 -0.32 -8.28 -4.57
CA ASP A 17 -1.25 -8.03 -5.66
C ASP A 17 -2.68 -7.98 -5.11
N VAL A 18 -3.24 -6.77 -5.07
CA VAL A 18 -4.58 -6.47 -4.55
C VAL A 18 -5.64 -7.12 -5.43
N THR A 19 -5.45 -7.14 -6.75
CA THR A 19 -6.38 -7.76 -7.69
C THR A 19 -6.48 -9.27 -7.40
N ALA A 20 -5.35 -9.93 -7.18
CA ALA A 20 -5.30 -11.34 -6.82
C ALA A 20 -5.87 -11.63 -5.42
N MET A 21 -5.68 -10.72 -4.45
CA MET A 21 -6.26 -10.86 -3.11
C MET A 21 -7.79 -10.83 -3.17
N LEU A 22 -8.36 -9.84 -3.86
CA LEU A 22 -9.81 -9.72 -4.02
C LEU A 22 -10.42 -10.90 -4.77
N ALA A 23 -9.76 -11.39 -5.81
CA ALA A 23 -10.20 -12.58 -6.56
C ALA A 23 -10.27 -13.85 -5.67
N LYS A 24 -9.49 -13.90 -4.58
CA LYS A 24 -9.49 -14.97 -3.59
C LYS A 24 -10.43 -14.71 -2.40
N GLY A 25 -11.19 -13.61 -2.41
CA GLY A 25 -12.04 -13.20 -1.30
C GLY A 25 -11.28 -12.61 -0.11
N VAL A 26 -10.01 -12.23 -0.27
CA VAL A 26 -9.19 -11.60 0.77
C VAL A 26 -9.33 -10.09 0.68
N HIS A 27 -9.65 -9.44 1.82
CA HIS A 27 -9.77 -7.99 1.89
C HIS A 27 -8.40 -7.32 2.11
N PRO A 28 -7.89 -6.53 1.14
CA PRO A 28 -6.54 -5.95 1.18
C PRO A 28 -6.36 -4.95 2.33
N LEU A 29 -7.41 -4.21 2.68
CA LEU A 29 -7.36 -3.21 3.75
C LEU A 29 -6.91 -3.81 5.08
N GLN A 30 -7.58 -4.88 5.51
CA GLN A 30 -7.31 -5.53 6.80
C GLN A 30 -5.91 -6.13 6.81
N ALA A 31 -5.54 -6.87 5.76
CA ALA A 31 -4.23 -7.51 5.67
C ALA A 31 -3.07 -6.50 5.70
N VAL A 32 -3.20 -5.38 4.97
CA VAL A 32 -2.18 -4.32 4.96
C VAL A 32 -2.13 -3.61 6.31
N ARG A 33 -3.29 -3.36 6.94
CA ARG A 33 -3.35 -2.75 8.26
C ARG A 33 -2.68 -3.63 9.32
N ASP A 34 -3.03 -4.90 9.39
CA ASP A 34 -2.48 -5.85 10.37
C ASP A 34 -0.95 -5.95 10.21
N THR A 35 -0.47 -5.98 8.96
CA THR A 35 0.96 -5.99 8.64
C THR A 35 1.66 -4.72 9.15
N LEU A 36 1.12 -3.54 8.84
CA LEU A 36 1.70 -2.28 9.28
C LEU A 36 1.62 -2.12 10.81
N ASP A 37 0.55 -2.57 11.45
CA ASP A 37 0.38 -2.49 12.91
C ASP A 37 1.49 -3.27 13.64
N ALA A 38 1.83 -4.47 13.15
CA ALA A 38 2.85 -5.35 13.70
C ALA A 38 4.31 -4.92 13.44
N CYS A 39 4.54 -3.89 12.61
CA CYS A 39 5.88 -3.48 12.20
C CYS A 39 6.32 -2.13 12.78
N ALA A 40 7.62 -1.83 12.68
CA ALA A 40 8.18 -0.59 13.18
C ALA A 40 7.72 0.62 12.34
N PRO A 41 7.69 1.84 12.93
CA PRO A 41 7.59 3.06 12.14
C PRO A 41 8.64 3.09 11.03
N GLY A 42 8.24 3.58 9.85
CA GLY A 42 9.08 3.59 8.65
C GLY A 42 8.93 2.38 7.73
N SER A 43 8.31 1.28 8.20
CA SER A 43 8.02 0.12 7.34
C SER A 43 7.06 0.47 6.21
N ILE A 44 7.28 -0.15 5.04
CA ILE A 44 6.56 0.11 3.80
C ILE A 44 5.86 -1.16 3.30
N VAL A 45 4.60 -1.01 2.89
CA VAL A 45 3.87 -2.02 2.13
C VAL A 45 3.65 -1.53 0.71
N GLU A 46 3.99 -2.37 -0.27
CA GLU A 46 3.74 -2.15 -1.69
C GLU A 46 2.51 -2.93 -2.17
N LEU A 47 1.68 -2.27 -2.97
CA LEU A 47 0.50 -2.86 -3.57
C LEU A 47 0.55 -2.69 -5.09
N ARG A 48 0.17 -3.74 -5.80
CA ARG A 48 -0.11 -3.70 -7.24
C ARG A 48 -1.58 -3.99 -7.47
N SER A 49 -2.21 -3.23 -8.37
CA SER A 49 -3.61 -3.42 -8.73
C SER A 49 -3.86 -3.04 -10.19
N THR A 50 -4.92 -3.60 -10.76
CA THR A 50 -5.36 -3.30 -12.14
C THR A 50 -6.40 -2.17 -12.20
N PHE A 51 -6.76 -1.62 -11.04
CA PHE A 51 -7.75 -0.56 -10.85
C PHE A 51 -7.23 0.41 -9.78
N GLU A 52 -7.73 1.64 -9.76
CA GLU A 52 -7.30 2.62 -8.75
C GLU A 52 -7.84 2.23 -7.37
N PRO A 53 -6.99 1.99 -6.36
CA PRO A 53 -7.43 1.55 -5.04
C PRO A 53 -7.88 2.73 -4.15
N ALA A 54 -8.62 3.71 -4.69
CA ALA A 54 -8.93 4.98 -4.03
C ALA A 54 -9.45 4.85 -2.58
N PRO A 55 -10.44 3.97 -2.28
CA PRO A 55 -10.94 3.82 -0.90
C PRO A 55 -9.85 3.37 0.09
N LEU A 56 -8.92 2.52 -0.35
CA LEU A 56 -7.83 2.04 0.47
C LEU A 56 -6.83 3.17 0.76
N LEU A 57 -6.54 4.01 -0.24
CA LEU A 57 -5.65 5.17 -0.09
C LEU A 57 -6.22 6.17 0.93
N GLU A 58 -7.52 6.46 0.83
CA GLU A 58 -8.21 7.40 1.71
C GLU A 58 -8.18 6.93 3.17
N VAL A 59 -8.42 5.64 3.42
CA VAL A 59 -8.36 5.08 4.78
C VAL A 59 -6.95 5.22 5.37
N PHE A 60 -5.90 4.83 4.65
CA PHE A 60 -4.54 4.90 5.20
C PHE A 60 -4.05 6.33 5.40
N ARG A 61 -4.44 7.27 4.54
CA ARG A 61 -4.21 8.71 4.77
C ARG A 61 -4.93 9.20 6.03
N GLY A 62 -6.18 8.79 6.22
CA GLY A 62 -6.95 9.13 7.43
C GLY A 62 -6.36 8.56 8.72
N LEU A 63 -5.58 7.48 8.63
CA LEU A 63 -4.83 6.88 9.73
C LEU A 63 -3.47 7.55 9.98
N GLY A 64 -3.17 8.65 9.28
CA GLY A 64 -1.93 9.40 9.45
C GLY A 64 -0.70 8.78 8.77
N MET A 65 -0.89 7.82 7.87
CA MET A 65 0.20 7.16 7.14
C MET A 65 0.60 7.94 5.88
N GLU A 66 1.86 7.77 5.47
CA GLU A 66 2.35 8.29 4.20
C GLU A 66 1.93 7.36 3.06
N VAL A 67 1.14 7.89 2.12
CA VAL A 67 0.57 7.12 1.01
C VAL A 67 0.96 7.75 -0.32
N TRP A 68 1.57 6.95 -1.18
CA TRP A 68 1.86 7.31 -2.57
C TRP A 68 1.20 6.29 -3.49
N CYS A 69 0.62 6.78 -4.58
CA CYS A 69 0.06 5.95 -5.62
C CYS A 69 0.35 6.60 -6.96
N GLU A 70 0.85 5.81 -7.90
CA GLU A 70 1.02 6.21 -9.29
C GLU A 70 0.52 5.07 -10.16
N GLY A 71 -0.18 5.42 -11.24
CA GLY A 71 -0.76 4.43 -12.11
C GLY A 71 -1.43 5.06 -13.32
N GLY A 72 -1.86 4.17 -14.21
CA GLY A 72 -2.60 4.49 -15.42
C GLY A 72 -3.57 3.36 -15.77
N PRO A 73 -4.18 3.39 -16.96
CA PRO A 73 -5.17 2.39 -17.36
C PRO A 73 -4.62 0.96 -17.21
N GLY A 74 -5.17 0.21 -16.26
CA GLY A 74 -4.87 -1.21 -16.05
C GLY A 74 -3.67 -1.54 -15.14
N ALA A 75 -2.94 -0.55 -14.62
CA ALA A 75 -1.82 -0.80 -13.70
C ALA A 75 -1.60 0.36 -12.73
N PHE A 76 -1.66 0.06 -11.44
CA PHE A 76 -1.42 0.98 -10.33
C PHE A 76 -0.39 0.38 -9.38
N HIS A 77 0.54 1.23 -8.95
CA HIS A 77 1.50 0.95 -7.91
C HIS A 77 1.23 1.86 -6.72
N THR A 78 1.03 1.28 -5.55
CA THR A 78 0.79 2.00 -4.31
C THR A 78 1.85 1.63 -3.30
N CYS A 79 2.38 2.62 -2.60
CA CYS A 79 3.26 2.46 -1.46
C CYS A 79 2.60 3.09 -0.24
N ILE A 80 2.57 2.38 0.88
CA ILE A 80 2.05 2.88 2.16
C ILE A 80 3.13 2.71 3.20
N ARG A 81 3.56 3.80 3.81
CA ARG A 81 4.57 3.82 4.86
C ARG A 81 3.93 4.12 6.21
N LYS A 82 4.26 3.31 7.22
CA LYS A 82 3.86 3.56 8.60
C LYS A 82 4.56 4.82 9.11
N SER A 83 3.78 5.84 9.44
CA SER A 83 4.25 7.01 10.16
C SER A 83 4.32 6.71 11.67
N GLY A 84 5.24 7.39 12.37
CA GLY A 84 5.51 7.19 13.80
C GLY A 84 4.48 7.81 14.73
#